data_AF-A0A1H0WJR1-F1
#
_entry.id   AF-A0A1H0WJR1-F1
#
_cell.length_a   1.000
_cell.length_b   1.000
_cell.length_c   1.000
_cell.angle_alpha   90.00
_cell.angle_beta   90.00
_cell.angle_gamma   90.00
#
_symmetry.space_group_name_H-M   'P 1'
#
loop_
_entity.id
_entity.type
_entity.pdbx_description
1 polymer ?
#
loop_
_entity_poly.entity_id
_entity_poly.type
_entity_poly.pdbx_seq_one_letter_code
_entity_poly.pdbx_strand_id
1 'polypeptide(L)'
;MYCAQSCRQRAYERRAAVQRGGLPEDAVVLSGAELDDLQDRLFQLRCAAEDVATAAREGAEQAEVRGLAQQLLDSARELERIR
;
A
#
# COMPACT_ATOMS: atom_id res chain seq x y z
N MET A 1 -9.86 21.87 -26.93
CA MET A 1 -8.99 20.83 -27.52
C MET A 1 -9.53 19.48 -27.11
N TYR A 2 -10.36 18.86 -27.96
CA TYR A 2 -10.99 17.57 -27.65
C TYR A 2 -9.99 16.44 -27.91
N CYS A 3 -9.91 15.47 -26.99
CA CYS A 3 -9.08 14.29 -27.17
C CYS A 3 -9.50 13.56 -28.46
N ALA A 4 -8.55 13.18 -29.34
CA ALA A 4 -8.86 12.54 -30.62
C ALA A 4 -9.53 11.17 -30.42
N GLN A 5 -10.31 10.72 -31.41
CA GLN A 5 -10.99 9.40 -31.39
C GLN A 5 -10.01 8.25 -31.14
N SER A 6 -8.77 8.38 -31.63
CA SER A 6 -7.66 7.45 -31.38
C SER A 6 -7.26 7.34 -29.90
N CYS A 7 -7.30 8.43 -29.13
CA CYS A 7 -6.99 8.41 -27.71
C CYS A 7 -8.10 7.71 -26.90
N ARG A 8 -9.37 7.94 -27.26
CA ARG A 8 -10.51 7.21 -26.66
C ARG A 8 -10.47 5.72 -27.00
N GLN A 9 -10.12 5.39 -28.23
CA GLN A 9 -9.97 4.01 -28.69
C GLN A 9 -8.87 3.28 -27.90
N ARG A 10 -7.68 3.89 -27.75
CA ARG A 10 -6.58 3.31 -26.95
C ARG A 10 -6.93 3.15 -25.48
N ALA A 11 -7.69 4.08 -24.90
CA ALA A 11 -8.16 3.97 -23.53
C ALA A 11 -9.19 2.83 -23.37
N TYR A 12 -10.10 2.66 -24.34
CA TYR A 12 -11.04 1.54 -24.37
C TYR A 12 -10.31 0.20 -24.57
N GLU A 13 -9.34 0.12 -25.47
CA GLU A 13 -8.52 -1.06 -25.71
C GLU A 13 -7.70 -1.45 -24.48
N ARG A 14 -7.12 -0.50 -23.76
CA ARG A 14 -6.46 -0.78 -22.47
C ARG A 14 -7.45 -1.36 -21.45
N ARG A 15 -8.66 -0.80 -21.35
CA ARG A 15 -9.70 -1.31 -20.42
C ARG A 15 -10.25 -2.67 -20.86
N ALA A 16 -10.39 -2.89 -22.16
CA ALA A 16 -10.91 -4.13 -22.73
C ALA A 16 -9.87 -5.27 -22.69
N ALA A 17 -8.58 -4.96 -22.84
CA ALA A 17 -7.49 -5.90 -22.66
C ALA A 17 -7.40 -6.41 -21.21
N VAL A 18 -7.71 -5.56 -20.22
CA VAL A 18 -7.83 -5.97 -18.81
C VAL A 18 -9.04 -6.91 -18.60
N GLN A 19 -10.09 -6.82 -19.41
CA GLN A 19 -11.29 -7.66 -19.28
C GLN A 19 -11.20 -9.05 -19.93
N ARG A 20 -10.19 -9.33 -20.78
CA ARG A 20 -10.09 -10.62 -21.48
C ARG A 20 -8.65 -11.13 -21.52
N GLY A 21 -8.17 -11.75 -20.43
CA GLY A 21 -6.90 -12.46 -20.49
C GLY A 21 -6.41 -13.06 -19.16
N GLY A 22 -6.64 -14.36 -18.99
CA GLY A 22 -5.63 -15.30 -18.45
C GLY A 22 -5.06 -15.07 -17.05
N LEU A 23 -5.72 -14.28 -16.19
CA LEU A 23 -5.30 -14.17 -14.81
C LEU A 23 -5.58 -15.51 -14.08
N PRO A 24 -4.62 -16.02 -13.30
CA PRO A 24 -4.85 -17.13 -12.39
C PRO A 24 -6.08 -16.92 -11.49
N GLU A 25 -6.70 -18.01 -11.02
CA GLU A 25 -7.88 -17.92 -10.13
C GLU A 25 -7.59 -17.19 -8.81
N ASP A 26 -6.33 -17.16 -8.38
CA ASP A 26 -5.84 -16.49 -7.17
C ASP A 26 -5.24 -15.10 -7.44
N ALA A 27 -5.38 -14.57 -8.66
CA ALA A 27 -4.85 -13.25 -8.99
C ALA A 27 -5.62 -12.14 -8.25
N VAL A 28 -4.88 -11.29 -7.56
CA VAL A 28 -5.40 -10.04 -6.99
C VAL A 28 -5.14 -8.90 -7.98
N VAL A 29 -6.19 -8.20 -8.40
CA VAL A 29 -6.10 -7.04 -9.29
C VAL A 29 -6.25 -5.77 -8.47
N LEU A 30 -5.18 -4.98 -8.42
CA LEU A 30 -5.17 -3.65 -7.82
C LEU A 30 -5.05 -2.60 -8.92
N SER A 31 -5.75 -1.49 -8.76
CA SER A 31 -5.47 -0.26 -9.49
C SER A 31 -4.08 0.28 -9.09
N GLY A 32 -3.50 1.13 -9.94
CA GLY A 32 -2.24 1.79 -9.59
C GLY A 32 -2.33 2.57 -8.28
N ALA A 33 -3.46 3.24 -8.02
CA ALA A 33 -3.65 4.00 -6.79
C ALA A 33 -3.75 3.10 -5.54
N GLU A 34 -4.38 1.92 -5.64
CA GLU A 34 -4.41 0.95 -4.54
C GLU A 34 -3.03 0.35 -4.28
N LEU A 35 -2.23 0.13 -5.34
CA LEU A 35 -0.86 -0.32 -5.19
C LEU A 35 0.03 0.74 -4.50
N ASP A 36 -0.11 2.01 -4.90
CA ASP A 36 0.64 3.12 -4.31
C ASP A 36 0.27 3.31 -2.82
N ASP A 37 -1.04 3.30 -2.47
CA ASP A 37 -1.51 3.37 -1.08
C ASP A 37 -0.99 2.19 -0.24
N LEU A 38 -0.98 0.97 -0.80
CA LEU A 38 -0.42 -0.20 -0.13
C LEU A 38 1.09 -0.03 0.13
N GLN A 39 1.85 0.48 -0.85
CA GLN A 39 3.29 0.72 -0.70
C GLN A 39 3.57 1.78 0.37
N ASP A 40 2.82 2.88 0.38
CA ASP A 40 2.97 3.94 1.37
C ASP A 40 2.72 3.43 2.79
N ARG A 41 1.68 2.62 2.99
CA ARG A 41 1.39 2.04 4.32
C ARG A 41 2.41 1.00 4.76
N LEU A 42 2.93 0.18 3.84
CA LEU A 42 4.03 -0.74 4.14
C LEU A 42 5.31 0.02 4.51
N PHE A 43 5.57 1.14 3.84
CA PHE A 43 6.69 2.02 4.18
C PHE A 43 6.53 2.59 5.60
N GLN A 44 5.35 3.11 5.93
CA GLN A 44 5.05 3.63 7.27
C GLN A 44 5.20 2.54 8.36
N LEU A 45 4.69 1.33 8.10
CA LEU A 45 4.83 0.20 9.02
C LEU A 45 6.30 -0.15 9.30
N ARG A 46 7.13 -0.21 8.25
CA ARG A 46 8.56 -0.44 8.38
C ARG A 46 9.23 0.65 9.21
N CYS A 47 8.94 1.93 8.94
CA CYS A 47 9.48 3.04 9.71
C CYS A 47 9.10 2.97 11.19
N ALA A 48 7.83 2.69 11.51
CA ALA A 48 7.39 2.51 12.90
C ALA A 48 8.14 1.36 13.59
N ALA A 49 8.45 0.27 12.87
CA ALA A 49 9.23 -0.83 13.42
C ALA A 49 10.71 -0.44 13.65
N GLU A 50 11.29 0.35 12.73
CA GLU A 50 12.64 0.88 12.85
C GLU A 50 12.77 1.86 14.03
N ASP A 51 11.74 2.65 14.30
CA ASP A 51 11.68 3.57 15.44
C ASP A 51 11.68 2.78 16.76
N VAL A 52 10.86 1.72 16.87
CA VAL A 52 10.88 0.81 18.03
C VAL A 52 12.27 0.19 18.23
N ALA A 53 12.89 -0.30 17.16
CA ALA A 53 14.22 -0.91 17.22
C ALA A 53 15.30 0.10 17.64
N THR A 54 15.21 1.34 17.15
CA THR A 54 16.12 2.43 17.50
C THR A 54 15.97 2.82 18.96
N ALA A 55 14.74 3.05 19.43
CA ALA A 55 14.45 3.36 20.82
C ALA A 55 14.94 2.25 21.78
N ALA A 56 14.71 0.98 21.43
CA ALA A 56 15.20 -0.15 22.22
C ALA A 56 16.74 -0.20 22.27
N ARG A 57 17.42 0.05 21.15
CA ARG A 57 18.89 0.08 21.07
C ARG A 57 19.49 1.24 21.85
N GLU A 58 18.83 2.38 21.87
CA GLU A 58 19.30 3.60 22.55
C GLU A 58 18.93 3.63 24.04
N GLY A 59 18.21 2.62 24.53
CA GLY A 59 17.82 2.53 25.93
C GLY A 59 16.75 3.55 26.32
N ALA A 60 15.87 3.89 25.39
CA ALA A 60 14.72 4.76 25.61
C ALA A 60 13.86 4.26 26.79
N GLU A 61 13.10 5.18 27.37
CA GLU A 61 12.22 4.84 28.50
C GLU A 61 11.18 3.81 28.09
N GLN A 62 10.78 2.94 29.02
CA GLN A 62 9.77 1.92 28.73
C GLN A 62 8.45 2.51 28.24
N ALA A 63 8.08 3.70 28.71
CA ALA A 63 6.86 4.39 28.27
C ALA A 63 6.95 4.79 26.78
N GLU A 64 8.12 5.26 26.33
CA GLU A 64 8.37 5.63 24.95
C GLU A 64 8.34 4.41 24.02
N VAL A 65 9.06 3.34 24.38
CA VAL A 65 9.07 2.08 23.62
C VAL A 65 7.65 1.50 23.51
N ARG A 66 6.85 1.57 24.58
CA ARG A 66 5.44 1.15 24.54
C ARG A 66 4.59 2.02 23.62
N GLY A 67 4.82 3.32 23.60
CA GLY A 67 4.14 4.25 22.69
C GLY A 67 4.43 3.93 21.23
N LEU A 68 5.71 3.76 20.88
CA LEU A 68 6.14 3.39 19.52
C LEU A 68 5.60 2.01 19.11
N ALA A 69 5.60 1.04 20.02
CA ALA A 69 5.03 -0.29 19.75
C ALA A 69 3.51 -0.22 19.51
N GLN A 70 2.80 0.67 20.21
CA GLN A 70 1.37 0.89 19.97
C GLN A 70 1.11 1.51 18.59
N GLN A 71 1.91 2.50 18.19
CA GLN A 71 1.85 3.10 16.85
C GLN A 71 2.09 2.06 15.75
N LEU A 72 3.11 1.22 15.92
CA LEU A 72 3.40 0.12 15.00
C LEU A 72 2.19 -0.83 14.84
N LEU A 73 1.54 -1.19 15.95
CA LEU A 73 0.35 -2.04 15.92
C LEU A 73 -0.83 -1.36 15.23
N ASP A 74 -0.99 -0.05 15.42
CA ASP A 74 -2.07 0.70 14.79
C ASP A 74 -1.87 0.81 13.27
N SER A 75 -0.63 1.04 12.80
CA SER A 75 -0.28 0.95 11.38
C SER A 75 -0.53 -0.44 10.79
N ALA A 76 -0.24 -1.50 11.54
CA ALA A 76 -0.53 -2.87 11.09
C ALA A 76 -2.04 -3.12 10.92
N ARG A 77 -2.86 -2.66 11.88
CA ARG A 77 -4.33 -2.76 11.82
C ARG A 77 -4.94 -1.93 10.70
N GLU A 78 -4.31 -0.82 10.31
CA GLU A 78 -4.71 -0.05 9.13
C GLU A 78 -4.42 -0.78 7.82
N LEU A 79 -3.33 -1.54 7.77
CA LEU A 79 -2.97 -2.35 6.62
C LEU A 79 -3.92 -3.54 6.42
N GLU A 80 -4.37 -4.17 7.51
CA GLU A 80 -5.33 -5.29 7.47
C GLU A 80 -6.69 -4.92 6.85
N ARG A 81 -7.06 -3.64 6.84
CA ARG A 81 -8.32 -3.13 6.29
C ARG A 81 -8.34 -3.06 4.76
N ILE A 82 -7.24 -3.32 4.07
CA ILE A 82 -7.12 -3.28 2.59
C ILE A 82 -7.71 -4.56 1.94
N ARG A 83 -8.69 -5.20 2.58
CA ARG A 83 -9.25 -6.49 2.14
C ARG A 83 -10.48 -6.35 1.27
#